data_AF-Q1AZN6-F1
#
_entry.id   AF-Q1AZN6-F1
#
_cell.length_a   1.000
_cell.length_b   1.000
_cell.length_c   1.000
_cell.angle_alpha   90.00
_cell.angle_beta   90.00
_cell.angle_gamma   90.00
#
_symmetry.space_group_name_H-M   'P 1'
#
loop_
_entity.id
_entity.type
_entity.pdbx_description
1 polymer ?
#
loop_
_entity_poly.entity_id
_entity_poly.type
_entity_poly.pdbx_seq_one_letter_code
_entity_poly.pdbx_strand_id
1 'polypeptide(L)'
;MEPAGSFLRMLLRRPPRPLLGGDEEGPEARVRGPLFPRPVIHALLAAFAGFSMLTFDWFGLLLLNSGGVFRQIGALNALRVTAVLMAGIAVPSVLLMVHYRRMYTYTSSENVFFAITFSLSFMMGLPCGLVGFFG
;
A
#
# COMPACT_ATOMS: atom_id res chain seq x y z
N MET A 1 43.55 -32.78 35.43
CA MET A 1 43.10 -33.41 34.18
C MET A 1 41.59 -33.61 34.29
N GLU A 2 40.80 -32.64 33.82
CA GLU A 2 39.43 -32.93 33.37
C GLU A 2 39.49 -33.47 31.94
N PRO A 3 38.46 -34.21 31.51
CA PRO A 3 37.70 -33.63 30.40
C PRO A 3 36.19 -33.85 30.53
N ALA A 4 35.45 -32.74 30.69
CA ALA A 4 34.55 -32.17 29.68
C ALA A 4 33.73 -33.11 28.75
N GLY A 5 33.18 -34.23 29.26
CA GLY A 5 32.35 -35.16 28.48
C GLY A 5 30.82 -34.96 28.57
N SER A 6 30.34 -34.20 29.55
CA SER A 6 28.91 -34.14 29.90
C SER A 6 28.13 -33.01 29.20
N PHE A 7 28.78 -31.90 28.84
CA PHE A 7 28.10 -30.72 28.29
C PHE A 7 27.81 -30.83 26.77
N LEU A 8 28.59 -31.65 26.05
CA LEU A 8 28.47 -31.85 24.59
C LEU A 8 27.26 -32.71 24.17
N ARG A 9 26.78 -33.61 25.04
CA ARG A 9 25.60 -34.44 24.75
C ARG A 9 24.26 -33.71 24.92
N MET A 10 24.27 -32.56 25.60
CA MET A 10 23.05 -31.77 25.84
C MET A 10 22.77 -30.75 24.72
N LEU A 11 23.80 -30.35 23.95
CA LEU A 11 23.67 -29.48 22.77
C LEU A 11 23.23 -30.22 21.49
N LEU A 12 23.34 -31.56 21.45
CA LEU A 12 23.11 -32.37 20.24
C LEU A 12 21.75 -33.08 20.19
N ARG A 13 20.73 -32.56 20.88
CA ARG A 13 19.38 -33.15 20.90
C ARG A 13 18.33 -32.15 20.41
N ARG A 14 18.27 -31.93 19.10
CA ARG A 14 17.07 -31.43 18.43
C ARG A 14 16.32 -32.61 17.79
N PRO A 15 14.99 -32.70 17.96
CA PRO A 15 14.20 -33.84 17.51
C PRO A 15 14.11 -33.89 15.96
N PRO A 16 13.96 -35.08 15.36
CA PRO A 16 13.80 -35.23 13.92
C PRO A 16 12.43 -34.67 13.49
N ARG A 17 12.43 -33.74 12.53
CA ARG A 17 11.21 -33.28 11.87
C ARG A 17 10.71 -34.39 10.91
N PRO A 18 9.39 -34.60 10.81
CA PRO A 18 8.82 -35.70 10.04
C PRO A 18 9.08 -35.55 8.53
N LEU A 19 9.59 -36.64 7.96
CA LEU A 19 9.68 -36.97 6.54
C LEU A 19 8.27 -37.24 5.97
N LEU A 20 7.49 -36.21 5.69
CA LEU A 20 6.27 -36.39 4.90
C LEU A 20 5.92 -35.13 4.09
N GLY A 21 6.22 -35.22 2.79
CA GLY A 21 5.31 -34.76 1.73
C GLY A 21 5.47 -33.33 1.24
N GLY A 22 6.18 -33.19 0.11
CA GLY A 22 5.87 -32.17 -0.89
C GLY A 22 6.95 -31.11 -1.08
N ASP A 23 7.97 -31.47 -1.86
CA ASP A 23 8.80 -30.53 -2.61
C ASP A 23 7.92 -29.64 -3.50
N GLU A 24 7.54 -28.47 -3.00
CA GLU A 24 7.25 -27.30 -3.83
C GLU A 24 8.15 -26.15 -3.34
N GLU A 25 9.44 -26.45 -3.12
CA GLU A 25 10.48 -25.44 -2.97
C GLU A 25 10.79 -24.81 -4.34
N GLY A 26 9.86 -23.99 -4.82
CA GLY A 26 10.15 -23.04 -5.89
C GLY A 26 11.24 -22.06 -5.44
N PRO A 27 12.11 -21.57 -6.33
CA PRO A 27 13.20 -20.63 -6.02
C PRO A 27 12.74 -19.28 -5.43
N GLU A 28 11.43 -19.06 -5.25
CA GLU A 28 10.81 -17.85 -4.70
C GLU A 28 10.90 -17.73 -3.16
N ALA A 29 11.29 -18.79 -2.45
CA ALA A 29 11.42 -18.75 -0.99
C ALA A 29 12.63 -17.91 -0.50
N ARG A 30 13.52 -17.48 -1.39
CA ARG A 30 14.69 -16.67 -1.05
C ARG A 30 14.40 -15.17 -1.15
N VAL A 31 14.20 -14.57 0.03
CA VAL A 31 14.41 -13.14 0.34
C VAL A 31 13.33 -12.18 -0.18
N ARG A 32 12.13 -12.24 0.41
CA ARG A 32 11.19 -11.11 0.36
C ARG A 32 11.30 -10.29 1.65
N GLY A 33 12.41 -9.54 1.77
CA GLY A 33 12.52 -8.48 2.77
C GLY A 33 11.57 -7.31 2.46
N PRO A 34 11.35 -6.39 3.42
CA PRO A 34 10.53 -5.20 3.22
C PRO A 34 11.02 -4.39 2.00
N LEU A 35 10.12 -4.04 1.07
CA LEU A 35 10.48 -3.22 -0.10
C LEU A 35 10.91 -1.80 0.29
N PHE A 36 10.29 -1.26 1.33
CA PHE A 36 10.51 0.08 1.83
C PHE A 36 10.95 0.03 3.30
N PRO A 37 11.85 0.92 3.73
CA PRO A 37 12.19 1.06 5.14
C PRO A 37 10.97 1.60 5.92
N ARG A 38 10.88 1.26 7.21
CA ARG A 38 9.80 1.70 8.11
C ARG A 38 9.44 3.19 8.03
N PRO A 39 10.38 4.16 8.01
CA PRO A 39 10.03 5.58 7.89
C PRO A 39 9.28 5.91 6.59
N VAL A 40 9.63 5.26 5.48
CA VAL A 40 8.97 5.48 4.18
C VAL A 40 7.54 4.94 4.22
N ILE A 41 7.32 3.79 4.87
CA ILE A 41 5.96 3.26 5.05
C ILE A 41 5.10 4.23 5.85
N HIS A 42 5.62 4.76 6.96
CA HIS A 42 4.91 5.77 7.75
C HIS A 42 4.64 7.05 6.97
N ALA A 43 5.60 7.51 6.17
CA ALA A 43 5.41 8.66 5.30
C ALA A 43 4.33 8.41 4.23
N LEU A 44 4.30 7.22 3.62
CA LEU A 44 3.25 6.84 2.66
C LEU A 44 1.88 6.77 3.31
N LEU A 45 1.78 6.21 4.51
CA LEU A 45 0.54 6.15 5.28
C LEU A 45 0.07 7.56 5.70
N ALA A 46 0.98 8.42 6.14
CA ALA A 46 0.68 9.81 6.49
C ALA A 46 0.21 10.60 5.25
N ALA A 47 0.88 10.44 4.12
CA ALA A 47 0.47 11.06 2.85
C ALA A 47 -0.91 10.55 2.43
N PHE A 48 -1.14 9.24 2.46
CA PHE A 48 -2.43 8.63 2.15
C PHE A 48 -3.54 9.19 3.04
N ALA A 49 -3.31 9.26 4.36
CA ALA A 49 -4.27 9.80 5.32
C ALA A 49 -4.56 11.29 5.07
N GLY A 50 -3.51 12.08 4.81
CA GLY A 50 -3.63 13.50 4.47
C GLY A 50 -4.47 13.70 3.21
N PHE A 51 -4.12 13.06 2.10
CA PHE A 51 -4.89 13.16 0.86
C PHE A 51 -6.32 12.64 0.99
N SER A 52 -6.54 11.61 1.80
CA SER A 52 -7.90 11.11 2.10
C SER A 52 -8.73 12.15 2.84
N MET A 53 -8.17 12.80 3.87
CA MET A 53 -8.85 13.87 4.60
C MET A 53 -9.19 15.05 3.68
N LEU A 54 -8.23 15.55 2.91
CA LEU A 54 -8.47 16.63 1.93
C LEU A 54 -9.52 16.24 0.90
N THR A 55 -9.57 14.97 0.50
CA THR A 55 -10.57 14.46 -0.43
C THR A 55 -11.97 14.48 0.17
N PHE A 56 -12.12 14.08 1.43
CA PHE A 56 -13.41 14.19 2.13
C PHE A 56 -13.86 15.64 2.24
N ASP A 57 -12.96 16.55 2.62
CA ASP A 57 -13.26 17.98 2.71
C ASP A 57 -13.65 18.55 1.34
N TRP A 58 -12.91 18.18 0.29
CA TRP A 58 -13.17 18.62 -1.08
C TRP A 58 -14.53 18.15 -1.60
N PHE A 59 -14.84 16.85 -1.45
CA PHE A 59 -16.15 16.33 -1.84
C PHE A 59 -17.27 16.88 -0.97
N GLY A 60 -17.04 17.09 0.33
CA GLY A 60 -17.98 17.77 1.22
C GLY A 60 -18.29 19.18 0.72
N LEU A 61 -17.27 19.93 0.30
CA LEU A 61 -17.43 21.27 -0.24
C LEU A 61 -18.18 21.26 -1.59
N LEU A 62 -17.89 20.31 -2.48
CA LEU A 62 -18.64 20.12 -3.74
C LEU A 62 -20.11 19.74 -3.49
N LEU A 63 -20.39 18.88 -2.52
CA LEU A 63 -21.75 18.44 -2.19
C LEU A 63 -22.57 19.57 -1.55
N LEU A 64 -21.96 20.36 -0.68
CA LEU A 64 -22.64 21.45 0.04
C LEU A 64 -22.70 22.76 -0.76
N ASN A 65 -21.71 23.04 -1.61
CA ASN A 65 -21.58 24.32 -2.30
C ASN A 65 -20.90 24.22 -3.68
N SER A 66 -21.31 23.27 -4.52
CA SER A 66 -20.79 23.16 -5.91
C SER A 66 -20.90 24.47 -6.71
N GLY A 67 -22.01 25.20 -6.57
CA GLY A 67 -22.22 26.47 -7.29
C GLY A 67 -21.17 27.52 -6.93
N GLY A 68 -20.81 27.64 -5.65
CA GLY A 68 -19.75 28.54 -5.20
C GLY A 68 -18.39 28.15 -5.76
N VAL A 69 -18.06 26.85 -5.75
CA VAL A 69 -16.81 26.32 -6.31
C VAL A 69 -16.69 26.64 -7.79
N PHE A 70 -17.70 26.26 -8.58
CA PHE A 70 -17.63 26.48 -10.02
C PHE A 70 -17.61 27.95 -10.40
N ARG A 71 -18.25 28.82 -9.61
CA ARG A 71 -18.21 30.27 -9.84
C ARG A 71 -16.85 30.88 -9.48
N GLN A 72 -16.19 30.40 -8.42
CA GLN A 72 -14.96 31.00 -7.92
C GLN A 72 -13.71 30.48 -8.64
N ILE A 73 -13.61 29.17 -8.86
CA ILE A 73 -12.42 28.55 -9.47
C ILE A 73 -12.67 28.02 -10.89
N GLY A 74 -13.93 27.82 -11.30
CA GLY A 74 -14.26 27.25 -12.60
C GLY A 74 -14.26 25.71 -12.62
N ALA A 75 -15.03 25.13 -13.55
CA ALA A 75 -15.18 23.68 -13.68
C ALA A 75 -13.86 22.96 -14.01
N LEU A 76 -13.03 23.53 -14.90
CA LEU A 76 -11.75 22.93 -15.28
C LEU A 76 -10.77 22.88 -14.11
N ASN A 77 -10.66 23.93 -13.31
CA ASN A 77 -9.79 23.92 -12.14
C ASN A 77 -10.33 22.99 -11.05
N ALA A 78 -11.65 22.91 -10.87
CA ALA A 78 -12.25 21.92 -9.96
C ALA A 78 -11.88 20.49 -10.37
N LEU A 79 -11.89 20.17 -11.68
CA LEU A 79 -11.46 18.87 -12.18
C LEU A 79 -9.97 18.62 -11.94
N ARG A 80 -9.10 19.63 -12.13
CA ARG A 80 -7.66 19.54 -11.83
C ARG A 80 -7.42 19.24 -10.35
N VAL A 81 -8.13 19.93 -9.44
CA VAL A 81 -8.04 19.68 -8.00
C VAL A 81 -8.46 18.24 -7.68
N THR A 82 -9.59 17.79 -8.21
CA THR A 82 -10.04 16.39 -8.04
C THR A 82 -8.99 15.41 -8.55
N ALA A 83 -8.40 15.65 -9.72
CA ALA A 83 -7.36 14.80 -10.29
C ALA A 83 -6.12 14.72 -9.39
N VAL A 84 -5.66 15.86 -8.84
CA VAL A 84 -4.51 15.90 -7.92
C VAL A 84 -4.81 15.15 -6.62
N LEU A 85 -5.99 15.33 -6.04
CA LEU A 85 -6.39 14.64 -4.82
C LEU A 85 -6.49 13.12 -5.05
N MET A 86 -7.13 12.69 -6.14
CA MET A 86 -7.22 11.28 -6.51
C MET A 86 -5.85 10.66 -6.79
N ALA A 87 -4.95 11.37 -7.47
CA ALA A 87 -3.58 10.92 -7.69
C ALA A 87 -2.80 10.81 -6.37
N GLY A 88 -2.99 11.77 -5.46
CA GLY A 88 -2.41 11.76 -4.12
C GLY A 88 -2.85 10.60 -3.24
N ILE A 89 -4.02 9.99 -3.53
CA ILE A 89 -4.44 8.73 -2.91
C ILE A 89 -3.91 7.52 -3.70
N ALA A 90 -4.06 7.52 -5.03
CA ALA A 90 -3.71 6.39 -5.89
C ALA A 90 -2.21 6.03 -5.81
N VAL A 91 -1.33 7.02 -5.79
CA VAL A 91 0.13 6.83 -5.74
C VAL A 91 0.59 6.10 -4.46
N PRO A 92 0.27 6.58 -3.25
CA PRO A 92 0.64 5.84 -2.04
C PRO A 92 -0.08 4.49 -1.96
N SER A 93 -1.33 4.37 -2.43
CA SER A 93 -2.03 3.08 -2.47
C SER A 93 -1.31 2.04 -3.34
N VAL A 94 -0.89 2.38 -4.57
CA VAL A 94 -0.18 1.42 -5.42
C VAL A 94 1.20 1.06 -4.86
N LEU A 95 1.91 2.03 -4.28
CA LEU A 95 3.21 1.76 -3.65
C LEU A 95 3.07 0.84 -2.43
N LEU A 96 2.06 1.06 -1.58
CA LEU A 96 1.76 0.19 -0.45
C LEU A 96 1.30 -1.19 -0.92
N MET A 97 0.45 -1.27 -1.94
CA MET A 97 0.02 -2.54 -2.56
C MET A 97 1.23 -3.38 -3.01
N VAL A 98 2.18 -2.77 -3.74
CA VAL A 98 3.41 -3.45 -4.19
C VAL A 98 4.27 -3.89 -3.00
N HIS A 99 4.37 -3.05 -1.96
CA HIS A 99 5.09 -3.38 -0.74
C HIS A 99 4.49 -4.61 -0.02
N TYR A 100 3.17 -4.62 0.21
CA TYR A 100 2.48 -5.72 0.89
C TYR A 100 2.45 -7.00 0.06
N ARG A 101 2.33 -6.90 -1.27
CA ARG A 101 2.45 -8.05 -2.18
C ARG A 101 3.83 -8.71 -2.12
N ARG A 102 4.88 -7.93 -1.86
CA ARG A 102 6.23 -8.48 -1.70
C ARG A 102 6.36 -9.20 -0.36
N MET A 103 5.83 -8.66 0.73
CA MET A 103 6.01 -9.25 2.07
C MET A 103 5.22 -10.54 2.30
N TYR A 104 4.06 -10.71 1.67
CA TYR A 104 3.16 -11.84 1.93
C TYR A 104 2.97 -12.69 0.68
N THR A 105 3.14 -14.01 0.84
CA THR A 105 2.82 -15.00 -0.21
C THR A 105 1.31 -15.16 -0.42
N TYR A 106 0.51 -14.84 0.62
CA TYR A 106 -0.95 -14.83 0.59
C TYR A 106 -1.50 -13.40 0.48
N THR A 107 -2.69 -13.24 -0.10
CA THR A 107 -3.38 -11.93 -0.21
C THR A 107 -3.74 -11.40 1.18
N SER A 108 -2.95 -10.47 1.71
CA SER A 108 -3.26 -9.83 3.00
C SER A 108 -4.40 -8.81 2.87
N SER A 109 -5.13 -8.57 3.96
CA SER A 109 -6.23 -7.59 4.02
C SER A 109 -5.79 -6.19 3.59
N GLU A 110 -4.57 -5.80 3.93
CA GLU A 110 -3.97 -4.52 3.56
C GLU A 110 -3.77 -4.41 2.05
N ASN A 111 -3.31 -5.49 1.41
CA ASN A 111 -3.13 -5.53 -0.04
C ASN A 111 -4.47 -5.33 -0.77
N VAL A 112 -5.51 -6.04 -0.33
CA VAL A 112 -6.87 -5.89 -0.90
C VAL A 112 -7.39 -4.47 -0.70
N PHE A 113 -7.23 -3.91 0.51
CA PHE A 113 -7.63 -2.53 0.81
C PHE A 113 -6.97 -1.53 -0.15
N PHE A 114 -5.63 -1.55 -0.23
CA PHE A 114 -4.91 -0.61 -1.10
C PHE A 114 -5.17 -0.83 -2.58
N ALA A 115 -5.42 -2.06 -3.03
CA ALA A 115 -5.81 -2.34 -4.40
C ALA A 115 -7.19 -1.74 -4.75
N ILE A 116 -8.17 -1.87 -3.85
CA ILE A 116 -9.50 -1.27 -4.04
C ILE A 116 -9.39 0.26 -4.03
N THR A 117 -8.68 0.83 -3.05
CA THR A 117 -8.53 2.28 -2.95
C THR A 117 -7.79 2.85 -4.16
N PHE A 118 -6.75 2.17 -4.64
CA PHE A 118 -6.08 2.52 -5.88
C PHE A 118 -7.06 2.50 -7.06
N SER A 119 -7.82 1.41 -7.22
CA SER A 119 -8.74 1.24 -8.35
C SER A 119 -9.80 2.35 -8.38
N LEU A 120 -10.45 2.62 -7.24
CA LEU A 120 -11.44 3.68 -7.12
C LEU A 120 -10.85 5.06 -7.41
N SER A 121 -9.70 5.38 -6.80
CA SER A 121 -9.05 6.68 -6.97
C SER A 121 -8.56 6.87 -8.40
N PHE A 122 -8.02 5.82 -9.03
CA PHE A 122 -7.57 5.86 -10.42
C PHE A 122 -8.73 6.03 -11.39
N MET A 123 -9.82 5.26 -11.21
CA MET A 123 -11.03 5.36 -12.04
C MET A 123 -11.69 6.73 -11.95
N MET A 124 -11.72 7.34 -10.77
CA MET A 124 -12.28 8.69 -10.60
C MET A 124 -11.29 9.79 -11.05
N GLY A 125 -10.00 9.64 -10.77
CA GLY A 125 -9.00 10.67 -11.01
C GLY A 125 -8.55 10.80 -12.46
N LEU A 126 -8.40 9.68 -13.17
CA LEU A 126 -7.92 9.67 -14.56
C LEU A 126 -8.79 10.48 -15.53
N PRO A 127 -10.13 10.32 -15.58
CA PRO A 127 -10.96 11.15 -16.45
C PRO A 127 -10.89 12.64 -16.05
N CYS A 128 -10.85 12.95 -14.76
CA CYS A 128 -10.68 14.34 -14.29
C CYS A 128 -9.34 14.93 -14.72
N GLY A 129 -8.26 14.14 -14.68
CA GLY A 129 -6.93 14.56 -15.11
C GLY A 129 -6.85 14.78 -16.63
N LEU A 130 -7.44 13.87 -17.42
CA LEU A 130 -7.49 14.01 -18.88
C LEU A 130 -8.26 15.26 -19.29
N VAL A 131 -9.48 15.43 -18.80
CA VAL A 131 -10.29 16.62 -19.12
C VAL A 131 -9.65 17.89 -18.56
N GLY A 132 -9.09 17.84 -17.35
CA GLY A 132 -8.45 18.99 -16.74
C GLY A 132 -7.17 19.44 -17.47
N PHE A 133 -6.43 18.53 -18.09
CA PHE A 133 -5.20 18.86 -18.81
C PHE A 133 -5.44 19.30 -20.26
N PHE A 134 -6.41 18.66 -20.94
CA PHE A 134 -6.70 18.93 -22.36
C PHE A 134 -7.86 19.89 -22.61
N GLY A 135 -8.67 20.21 -21.59
CA GLY A 135 -9.73 21.22 -21.63
C GLY A 135 -9.27 22.57 -21.10
#